data_AF-A0A7S2GFM3-F1
#
_entry.id   AF-A0A7S2GFM3-F1
#
_cell.length_a   1.000
_cell.length_b   1.000
_cell.length_c   1.000
_cell.angle_alpha   90.00
_cell.angle_beta   90.00
_cell.angle_gamma   90.00
#
_symmetry.space_group_name_H-M   'P 1'
#
loop_
_entity.id
_entity.type
_entity.pdbx_description
1 polymer ?
#
loop_
_entity_poly.entity_id
_entity_poly.type
_entity_poly.pdbx_seq_one_letter_code
_entity_poly.pdbx_strand_id
1 'polypeptide(L)'
;LKPFLLEGRRRRKAGRPSPNLPDNMTAGTLASGGNGEPKGRLAHVAQRICQRPITKEDIVYTTAKYGEVYQATVTLNCVEGQQFVGETDAKPKEAEKKAAEQALAHFESIAETIPEAKKGKRKSAGGDEPAAKAAKTADGPVLMFKTQLNTLCMQLTRKPMNKSEIVYESNQTPSGFQSTVKLPCLPGEWGELEWAGQPAPKQKEAEQNAAKEAMEALDGQLEAIKLLLPNAKKAATPAAAAKPAVVAKPAVVVKPAVVVKPAVVVK
;
A
#
# COMPACT_ATOMS: atom_id res chain seq x y z
N LEU A 1 9.07 3.21 -64.20
CA LEU A 1 9.49 4.59 -64.55
C LEU A 1 8.50 5.55 -63.87
N LYS A 2 8.73 6.25 -62.76
CA LYS A 2 9.90 6.63 -61.94
C LYS A 2 9.46 6.64 -60.45
N PRO A 3 10.36 6.45 -59.46
CA PRO A 3 10.04 6.57 -58.04
C PRO A 3 10.10 8.04 -57.57
N PHE A 4 9.12 8.44 -56.75
CA PHE A 4 9.02 9.76 -56.14
C PHE A 4 9.78 9.75 -54.80
N LEU A 5 11.00 10.29 -54.83
CA LEU A 5 11.86 10.55 -53.68
C LEU A 5 11.26 11.66 -52.80
N LEU A 6 10.95 11.34 -51.55
CA LEU A 6 10.58 12.32 -50.52
C LEU A 6 11.76 12.52 -49.57
N GLU A 7 12.66 13.39 -50.01
CA GLU A 7 13.81 13.90 -49.26
C GLU A 7 13.39 15.17 -48.49
N GLY A 8 13.67 15.20 -47.18
CA GLY A 8 14.12 16.41 -46.49
C GLY A 8 13.08 17.44 -46.02
N ARG A 9 13.05 17.67 -44.69
CA ARG A 9 13.30 18.99 -44.08
C ARG A 9 13.41 18.88 -42.56
N ARG A 10 14.64 18.70 -42.07
CA ARG A 10 15.01 18.95 -40.66
C ARG A 10 14.95 20.46 -40.40
N ARG A 11 13.87 20.94 -39.76
CA ARG A 11 13.82 22.31 -39.21
C ARG A 11 14.68 22.36 -37.93
N ARG A 12 15.86 22.98 -38.02
CA ARG A 12 16.62 23.45 -36.85
C ARG A 12 15.83 24.63 -36.25
N LYS A 13 15.30 24.48 -35.03
CA LYS A 13 14.74 25.61 -34.27
C LYS A 13 15.90 26.45 -33.74
N ALA A 14 15.87 27.74 -34.09
CA ALA A 14 16.74 28.77 -33.55
C ALA A 14 16.57 28.87 -32.03
N GLY A 15 17.70 29.03 -31.34
CA GLY A 15 17.78 29.23 -29.89
C GLY A 15 17.08 30.52 -29.48
N ARG A 16 16.24 30.42 -28.44
CA ARG A 16 15.77 31.58 -27.70
C ARG A 16 16.82 31.93 -26.64
N PRO A 17 17.13 33.22 -26.41
CA PRO A 17 17.93 33.64 -25.28
C PRO A 17 17.15 33.39 -23.98
N SER A 18 17.79 32.72 -23.02
CA SER A 18 17.26 32.49 -21.67
C SER A 18 17.15 33.81 -20.91
N PRO A 19 15.97 34.20 -20.39
CA PRO A 19 15.90 35.22 -19.35
C PRO A 19 16.41 34.62 -18.03
N ASN A 20 17.28 35.36 -17.35
CA ASN A 20 17.75 35.07 -15.99
C ASN A 20 16.55 34.78 -15.08
N LEU A 21 16.39 33.53 -14.68
CA LEU A 21 15.51 33.11 -13.60
C LEU A 21 16.32 33.20 -12.30
N PRO A 22 15.82 33.88 -11.25
CA PRO A 22 16.48 33.86 -9.95
C PRO A 22 16.46 32.43 -9.38
N ASP A 23 17.60 32.01 -8.84
CA ASP A 23 17.85 30.76 -8.13
C ASP A 23 16.91 30.60 -6.92
N ASN A 24 15.66 30.19 -7.15
CA ASN A 24 14.78 29.76 -6.08
C ASN A 24 15.00 28.27 -5.80
N MET A 25 16.18 27.96 -5.26
CA MET A 25 16.52 26.65 -4.71
C MET A 25 15.80 26.41 -3.39
N THR A 26 14.55 25.96 -3.44
CA THR A 26 13.97 25.07 -2.41
C THR A 26 12.76 24.33 -2.97
N ALA A 27 13.04 23.36 -3.84
CA ALA A 27 12.07 22.38 -4.30
C ALA A 27 12.49 21.00 -3.78
N GLY A 28 11.70 20.43 -2.88
CA GLY A 28 11.84 19.03 -2.48
C GLY A 28 11.78 18.85 -0.98
N THR A 29 10.56 18.72 -0.45
CA THR A 29 10.13 17.67 0.50
C THR A 29 8.70 18.01 0.94
N LEU A 30 7.72 17.76 0.05
CA LEU A 30 6.29 17.78 0.41
C LEU A 30 5.85 16.34 0.70
N ALA A 31 6.39 15.74 1.76
CA ALA A 31 5.87 14.51 2.35
C ALA A 31 6.61 14.18 3.65
N SER A 32 6.22 14.79 4.77
CA SER A 32 6.29 14.08 6.05
C SER A 32 5.31 14.70 7.04
N GLY A 33 4.34 13.90 7.47
CA GLY A 33 3.26 14.29 8.35
C GLY A 33 3.74 14.46 9.79
N GLY A 34 3.92 15.73 10.20
CA GLY A 34 3.99 16.14 11.59
C GLY A 34 2.91 17.18 11.83
N ASN A 35 1.99 16.90 12.75
CA ASN A 35 0.92 17.79 13.19
C ASN A 35 1.43 19.22 13.46
N GLY A 36 0.91 20.22 12.71
CA GLY A 36 0.88 21.60 13.20
C GLY A 36 1.34 22.71 12.25
N GLU A 37 1.96 22.44 11.11
CA GLU A 37 2.40 23.54 10.24
C GLU A 37 1.23 24.12 9.42
N PRO A 38 0.95 25.44 9.48
CA PRO A 38 -0.18 26.06 8.78
C PRO A 38 -0.12 25.87 7.26
N LYS A 39 1.08 25.68 6.70
CA LYS A 39 1.27 25.31 5.29
C LYS A 39 0.65 23.95 4.93
N GLY A 40 0.83 22.94 5.78
CA GLY A 40 0.24 21.61 5.57
C GLY A 40 -1.28 21.63 5.69
N ARG A 41 -1.80 22.39 6.68
CA ARG A 41 -3.25 22.62 6.83
C ARG A 41 -3.82 23.33 5.60
N LEU A 42 -3.16 24.37 5.09
CA LEU A 42 -3.61 25.10 3.92
C LEU A 42 -3.66 24.20 2.67
N ALA A 43 -2.63 23.36 2.47
CA ALA A 43 -2.62 22.39 1.37
C ALA A 43 -3.79 21.39 1.44
N HIS A 44 -4.15 20.93 2.65
CA HIS A 44 -5.31 20.05 2.83
C HIS A 44 -6.64 20.75 2.53
N VAL A 45 -6.81 22.01 2.97
CA VAL A 45 -8.00 22.80 2.67
C VAL A 45 -8.12 23.06 1.16
N ALA A 46 -7.03 23.47 0.51
CA ALA A 46 -6.98 23.65 -0.93
C ALA A 46 -7.33 22.36 -1.69
N GLN A 47 -6.81 21.20 -1.25
CA GLN A 47 -7.15 19.91 -1.84
C GLN A 47 -8.64 19.58 -1.75
N ARG A 48 -9.32 19.97 -0.65
CA ARG A 48 -10.76 19.78 -0.49
C ARG A 48 -11.55 20.67 -1.44
N ILE A 49 -11.16 21.94 -1.56
CA ILE A 49 -11.82 22.91 -2.45
C ILE A 49 -11.72 22.47 -3.91
N CYS A 50 -10.55 22.02 -4.34
CA CYS A 50 -10.32 21.69 -5.75
C CYS A 50 -10.68 20.26 -6.14
N GLN A 51 -10.97 19.39 -5.17
CA GLN A 51 -11.25 17.95 -5.37
C GLN A 51 -10.20 17.21 -6.22
N ARG A 52 -8.97 17.71 -6.27
CA ARG A 52 -7.84 17.14 -7.01
C ARG A 52 -6.56 17.20 -6.19
N PRO A 53 -5.56 16.34 -6.46
CA PRO A 53 -4.23 16.50 -5.87
C PRO A 53 -3.68 17.90 -6.13
N ILE A 54 -3.22 18.56 -5.07
CA ILE A 54 -2.59 19.88 -5.14
C ILE A 54 -1.16 19.74 -5.65
N THR A 55 -0.79 20.61 -6.58
CA THR A 55 0.55 20.72 -7.15
C THR A 55 1.28 21.94 -6.57
N LYS A 56 2.58 22.07 -6.84
CA LYS A 56 3.36 23.23 -6.39
C LYS A 56 2.94 24.53 -7.09
N GLU A 57 2.32 24.44 -8.26
CA GLU A 57 1.84 25.61 -9.01
C GLU A 57 0.54 26.18 -8.42
N ASP A 58 -0.18 25.39 -7.63
CA ASP A 58 -1.46 25.79 -7.04
C ASP A 58 -1.29 26.73 -5.84
N ILE A 59 -0.17 26.62 -5.12
CA ILE A 59 0.14 27.42 -3.92
C ILE A 59 1.54 28.01 -4.09
N VAL A 60 1.61 29.30 -4.35
CA VAL A 60 2.88 30.03 -4.56
C VAL A 60 3.12 30.96 -3.38
N TYR A 61 4.25 30.78 -2.69
CA TYR A 61 4.70 31.70 -1.64
C TYR A 61 5.72 32.66 -2.22
N THR A 62 5.50 33.95 -2.01
CA THR A 62 6.43 35.02 -2.37
C THR A 62 6.84 35.75 -1.12
N THR A 63 8.13 35.75 -0.81
CA THR A 63 8.66 36.43 0.39
C THR A 63 9.46 37.65 -0.05
N ALA A 64 9.06 38.82 0.43
CA ALA A 64 9.73 40.09 0.20
C ALA A 64 10.40 40.56 1.50
N LYS A 65 11.61 41.10 1.38
CA LYS A 65 12.36 41.64 2.51
C LYS A 65 12.15 43.15 2.58
N TYR A 66 11.65 43.64 3.71
CA TYR A 66 11.43 45.05 3.99
C TYR A 66 12.31 45.46 5.17
N GLY A 67 13.52 45.95 4.87
CA GLY A 67 14.50 46.28 5.91
C GLY A 67 15.00 45.02 6.63
N GLU A 68 14.75 44.92 7.94
CA GLU A 68 15.13 43.77 8.77
C GLU A 68 14.03 42.71 8.90
N VAL A 69 12.82 43.00 8.42
CA VAL A 69 11.69 42.09 8.48
C VAL A 69 11.35 41.50 7.11
N TYR A 70 10.77 40.30 7.12
CA TYR A 70 10.30 39.58 5.95
C TYR A 70 8.78 39.57 5.95
N GLN A 71 8.17 39.88 4.82
CA GLN A 71 6.74 39.72 4.58
C GLN A 71 6.55 38.63 3.55
N ALA A 72 5.62 37.70 3.80
CA ALA A 72 5.27 36.69 2.81
C ALA A 72 3.84 36.88 2.31
N THR A 73 3.64 36.60 1.03
CA THR A 73 2.34 36.57 0.36
C THR A 73 2.12 35.17 -0.19
N VAL A 74 0.99 34.56 0.13
CA VAL A 74 0.58 33.28 -0.45
C VAL A 74 -0.46 33.53 -1.54
N THR A 75 -0.21 32.99 -2.74
CA THR A 75 -1.12 33.04 -3.89
C THR A 75 -1.71 31.66 -4.12
N LEU A 76 -3.04 31.55 -4.11
CA LEU A 76 -3.78 30.33 -4.35
C LEU A 76 -4.36 30.31 -5.76
N ASN A 77 -3.58 29.83 -6.72
CA ASN A 77 -4.00 29.71 -8.13
C ASN A 77 -5.18 28.74 -8.30
N CYS A 78 -5.38 27.85 -7.34
CA CYS A 78 -6.45 26.88 -7.35
C CYS A 78 -7.81 27.47 -6.91
N VAL A 79 -7.83 28.69 -6.35
CA VAL A 79 -9.03 29.44 -5.99
C VAL A 79 -8.95 30.85 -6.55
N GLU A 80 -9.08 30.96 -7.88
CA GLU A 80 -9.15 32.24 -8.61
C GLU A 80 -7.91 33.14 -8.48
N GLY A 81 -6.77 32.60 -8.02
CA GLY A 81 -5.54 33.37 -7.85
C GLY A 81 -5.58 34.33 -6.66
N GLN A 82 -6.43 34.07 -5.65
CA GLN A 82 -6.51 34.90 -4.45
C GLN A 82 -5.17 34.97 -3.71
N GLN A 83 -4.81 36.16 -3.24
CA GLN A 83 -3.55 36.44 -2.56
C GLN A 83 -3.79 36.88 -1.12
N PHE A 84 -3.05 36.31 -0.19
CA PHE A 84 -3.13 36.62 1.23
C PHE A 84 -1.74 37.03 1.72
N VAL A 85 -1.67 38.22 2.30
CA VAL A 85 -0.42 38.77 2.84
C VAL A 85 -0.37 38.47 4.34
N GLY A 86 0.70 37.81 4.77
CA GLY A 86 0.96 37.54 6.18
C GLY A 86 1.59 38.73 6.91
N GLU A 87 1.56 38.66 8.23
CA GLU A 87 2.31 39.58 9.09
C GLU A 87 3.83 39.47 8.83
N THR A 88 4.55 40.56 9.09
CA THR A 88 6.00 40.61 8.94
C THR A 88 6.71 39.91 10.09
N ASP A 89 7.74 39.13 9.81
CA ASP A 89 8.53 38.40 10.81
C ASP A 89 10.04 38.58 10.57
N ALA A 90 10.87 38.36 11.59
CA ALA A 90 12.32 38.37 11.45
C ALA A 90 12.87 37.20 10.61
N LYS A 91 12.11 36.10 10.48
CA LYS A 91 12.50 34.93 9.69
C LYS A 91 11.57 34.71 8.49
N PRO A 92 12.12 34.42 7.29
CA PRO A 92 11.30 34.22 6.09
C PRO A 92 10.34 33.02 6.22
N LYS A 93 10.75 31.95 6.91
CA LYS A 93 9.89 30.77 7.13
C LYS A 93 8.71 31.05 8.06
N GLU A 94 8.87 31.92 9.04
CA GLU A 94 7.79 32.28 9.97
C GLU A 94 6.80 33.26 9.29
N ALA A 95 7.30 34.21 8.49
CA ALA A 95 6.46 35.07 7.65
C ALA A 95 5.55 34.24 6.71
N GLU A 96 6.09 33.17 6.10
CA GLU A 96 5.31 32.26 5.25
C GLU A 96 4.24 31.48 6.02
N LYS A 97 4.49 31.13 7.29
CA LYS A 97 3.49 30.50 8.15
C LYS A 97 2.36 31.47 8.48
N LYS A 98 2.70 32.73 8.79
CA LYS A 98 1.73 33.81 9.05
C LYS A 98 0.83 34.08 7.84
N ALA A 99 1.40 34.07 6.63
CA ALA A 99 0.62 34.19 5.39
C ALA A 99 -0.34 32.99 5.20
N ALA A 100 0.11 31.77 5.52
CA ALA A 100 -0.74 30.60 5.46
C ALA A 100 -1.87 30.61 6.50
N GLU A 101 -1.63 31.14 7.70
CA GLU A 101 -2.65 31.33 8.74
C GLU A 101 -3.77 32.28 8.28
N GLN A 102 -3.41 33.41 7.65
CA GLN A 102 -4.38 34.36 7.10
C GLN A 102 -5.25 33.73 6.00
N ALA A 103 -4.64 32.95 5.11
CA ALA A 103 -5.39 32.20 4.10
C ALA A 103 -6.34 31.17 4.73
N LEU A 104 -5.89 30.44 5.76
CA LEU A 104 -6.72 29.47 6.46
C LEU A 104 -7.96 30.11 7.09
N ALA A 105 -7.81 31.24 7.78
CA ALA A 105 -8.93 31.96 8.39
C ALA A 105 -10.01 32.34 7.36
N HIS A 106 -9.61 32.71 6.15
CA HIS A 106 -10.54 33.02 5.06
C HIS A 106 -11.26 31.77 4.52
N PHE A 107 -10.56 30.63 4.42
CA PHE A 107 -11.13 29.39 3.88
C PHE A 107 -11.81 28.50 4.91
N GLU A 108 -11.69 28.75 6.21
CA GLU A 108 -12.37 27.95 7.25
C GLU A 108 -13.89 27.96 7.04
N SER A 109 -14.49 29.11 6.72
CA SER A 109 -15.93 29.21 6.42
C SER A 109 -16.35 28.41 5.18
N ILE A 110 -15.48 28.32 4.18
CA ILE A 110 -15.75 27.56 2.94
C ILE A 110 -15.53 26.07 3.18
N ALA A 111 -14.53 25.70 3.97
CA ALA A 111 -14.17 24.32 4.27
C ALA A 111 -15.27 23.56 5.03
N GLU A 112 -16.02 24.24 5.90
CA GLU A 112 -17.18 23.65 6.60
C GLU A 112 -18.33 23.30 5.65
N THR A 113 -18.44 24.01 4.53
CA THR A 113 -19.52 23.81 3.55
C THR A 113 -19.25 22.61 2.63
N ILE A 114 -17.97 22.22 2.48
CA ILE A 114 -17.59 21.12 1.58
C ILE A 114 -17.51 19.82 2.39
N PRO A 115 -18.40 18.84 2.16
CA PRO A 115 -18.35 17.58 2.87
C PRO A 115 -17.02 16.86 2.57
N GLU A 116 -16.37 16.34 3.62
CA GLU A 116 -15.14 15.58 3.46
C GLU A 116 -15.38 14.38 2.56
N ALA A 117 -14.84 14.43 1.34
CA ALA A 117 -14.88 13.30 0.43
C ALA A 117 -14.17 12.13 1.12
N LYS A 118 -14.96 11.18 1.64
CA LYS A 118 -14.46 9.95 2.26
C LYS A 118 -13.40 9.40 1.32
N LYS A 119 -12.12 9.46 1.72
CA LYS A 119 -10.99 8.99 0.93
C LYS A 119 -11.28 7.54 0.56
N GLY A 120 -11.87 7.34 -0.61
CA GLY A 120 -12.13 6.03 -1.15
C GLY A 120 -10.78 5.37 -1.22
N LYS A 121 -10.59 4.30 -0.43
CA LYS A 121 -9.38 3.49 -0.38
C LYS A 121 -9.09 3.05 -1.82
N ARG A 122 -8.36 3.87 -2.56
CA ARG A 122 -7.89 3.57 -3.90
C ARG A 122 -6.95 2.40 -3.69
N LYS A 123 -7.47 1.18 -3.90
CA LYS A 123 -6.67 0.00 -4.17
C LYS A 123 -5.66 0.47 -5.22
N SER A 124 -4.41 0.59 -4.81
CA SER A 124 -3.29 0.76 -5.73
C SER A 124 -3.30 -0.46 -6.63
N ALA A 125 -3.95 -0.29 -7.79
CA ALA A 125 -3.96 -1.26 -8.86
C ALA A 125 -2.60 -1.18 -9.54
N GLY A 126 -1.73 -2.12 -9.19
CA GLY A 126 -0.51 -2.45 -9.91
C GLY A 126 -0.32 -3.96 -9.79
N GLY A 127 -0.71 -4.70 -10.82
CA GLY A 127 -0.56 -6.15 -10.92
C GLY A 127 -1.75 -6.82 -11.60
N ASP A 128 -1.65 -6.95 -12.92
CA ASP A 128 -2.54 -7.66 -13.85
C ASP A 128 -2.97 -9.05 -13.37
N GLU A 129 -4.29 -9.29 -13.30
CA GLU A 129 -4.93 -10.56 -13.71
C GLU A 129 -6.45 -10.33 -13.88
N PRO A 130 -7.08 -10.71 -15.01
CA PRO A 130 -8.45 -10.32 -15.32
C PRO A 130 -9.51 -11.28 -14.79
N ALA A 131 -10.67 -10.68 -14.49
CA ALA A 131 -12.02 -11.23 -14.56
C ALA A 131 -12.47 -12.32 -13.56
N ALA A 132 -13.28 -11.91 -12.58
CA ALA A 132 -14.71 -12.23 -12.59
C ALA A 132 -15.45 -11.38 -11.55
N LYS A 133 -16.46 -10.64 -12.02
CA LYS A 133 -17.40 -9.86 -11.21
C LYS A 133 -18.16 -10.81 -10.27
N ALA A 134 -18.08 -10.57 -8.97
CA ALA A 134 -19.05 -11.08 -8.01
C ALA A 134 -19.49 -9.94 -7.10
N ALA A 135 -20.80 -9.83 -6.96
CA ALA A 135 -21.56 -8.75 -6.37
C ALA A 135 -21.14 -8.42 -4.92
N LYS A 136 -21.24 -7.14 -4.58
CA LYS A 136 -21.27 -6.63 -3.22
C LYS A 136 -22.52 -7.16 -2.53
N THR A 137 -22.37 -8.11 -1.62
CA THR A 137 -23.22 -8.17 -0.42
C THR A 137 -22.49 -7.43 0.69
N ALA A 138 -23.19 -6.46 1.28
CA ALA A 138 -22.74 -5.64 2.38
C ALA A 138 -22.90 -6.42 3.67
N ASP A 139 -21.80 -6.85 4.28
CA ASP A 139 -21.81 -7.27 5.68
C ASP A 139 -20.45 -6.97 6.29
N GLY A 140 -20.42 -5.97 7.18
CA GLY A 140 -19.35 -5.64 8.11
C GLY A 140 -17.91 -5.46 7.60
N PRO A 141 -17.00 -4.94 8.44
CA PRO A 141 -15.58 -5.15 8.25
C PRO A 141 -15.29 -6.64 8.50
N VAL A 142 -15.51 -7.48 7.48
CA VAL A 142 -14.99 -8.85 7.43
C VAL A 142 -13.47 -8.74 7.46
N LEU A 143 -12.93 -8.71 8.67
CA LEU A 143 -11.52 -8.89 8.94
C LEU A 143 -11.16 -10.28 8.41
N MET A 144 -10.65 -10.33 7.18
CA MET A 144 -10.22 -11.57 6.54
C MET A 144 -9.22 -12.28 7.46
N PHE A 145 -9.56 -13.47 7.94
CA PHE A 145 -8.68 -14.40 8.64
C PHE A 145 -7.34 -14.59 7.91
N LYS A 146 -7.32 -14.53 6.58
CA LYS A 146 -6.09 -14.52 5.77
C LYS A 146 -5.13 -13.37 6.12
N THR A 147 -5.65 -12.17 6.36
CA THR A 147 -4.85 -11.00 6.75
C THR A 147 -4.40 -11.10 8.21
N GLN A 148 -5.26 -11.63 9.08
CA GLN A 148 -4.93 -11.87 10.49
C GLN A 148 -3.81 -12.92 10.62
N LEU A 149 -3.93 -14.05 9.90
CA LEU A 149 -2.89 -15.08 9.85
C LEU A 149 -1.55 -14.54 9.36
N ASN A 150 -1.55 -13.70 8.31
CA ASN A 150 -0.33 -13.04 7.84
C ASN A 150 0.29 -12.13 8.92
N THR A 151 -0.55 -11.34 9.60
CA THR A 151 -0.10 -10.47 10.71
C THR A 151 0.50 -11.29 11.85
N LEU A 152 -0.12 -12.42 12.20
CA LEU A 152 0.37 -13.34 13.23
C LEU A 152 1.71 -13.99 12.82
N CYS A 153 1.85 -14.44 11.57
CA CYS A 153 3.11 -14.98 11.05
C CYS A 153 4.25 -13.94 11.08
N MET A 154 3.96 -12.68 10.74
CA MET A 154 4.93 -11.58 10.85
C MET A 154 5.35 -11.32 12.31
N GLN A 155 4.42 -11.46 13.26
CA GLN A 155 4.73 -11.28 14.69
C GLN A 155 5.61 -12.41 15.23
N LEU A 156 5.33 -13.65 14.82
CA LEU A 156 6.13 -14.82 15.20
C LEU A 156 7.54 -14.71 14.62
N THR A 157 7.66 -14.61 13.30
CA THR A 157 8.96 -14.65 12.60
C THR A 157 9.78 -13.37 12.77
N ARG A 158 9.13 -12.24 13.12
CA ARG A 158 9.71 -10.88 13.15
C ARG A 158 10.40 -10.48 11.85
N LYS A 159 9.94 -11.03 10.72
CA LYS A 159 10.45 -10.76 9.38
C LYS A 159 9.30 -10.31 8.48
N PRO A 160 9.58 -9.47 7.46
CA PRO A 160 8.60 -9.20 6.41
C PRO A 160 8.32 -10.50 5.65
N MET A 161 7.06 -10.90 5.59
CA MET A 161 6.59 -12.13 4.96
C MET A 161 6.48 -11.97 3.44
N ASN A 162 6.99 -12.94 2.67
CA ASN A 162 6.78 -13.02 1.23
C ASN A 162 5.51 -13.81 0.88
N LYS A 163 4.98 -13.61 -0.34
CA LYS A 163 3.76 -14.29 -0.82
C LYS A 163 3.88 -15.82 -0.85
N SER A 164 5.10 -16.36 -0.94
CA SER A 164 5.39 -17.81 -1.00
C SER A 164 5.47 -18.49 0.36
N GLU A 165 5.43 -17.74 1.46
CA GLU A 165 5.64 -18.29 2.80
C GLU A 165 4.34 -18.77 3.47
N ILE A 166 3.18 -18.39 2.93
CA ILE A 166 1.88 -18.95 3.31
C ILE A 166 1.30 -19.60 2.05
N VAL A 167 1.28 -20.93 2.04
CA VAL A 167 0.83 -21.70 0.87
C VAL A 167 -0.60 -22.16 1.12
N TYR A 168 -1.50 -21.77 0.24
CA TYR A 168 -2.88 -22.26 0.20
C TYR A 168 -3.03 -23.25 -0.94
N GLU A 169 -3.61 -24.41 -0.65
CA GLU A 169 -3.94 -25.42 -1.63
C GLU A 169 -5.44 -25.68 -1.59
N SER A 170 -6.13 -25.45 -2.69
CA SER A 170 -7.58 -25.63 -2.78
C SER A 170 -7.91 -26.84 -3.64
N ASN A 171 -8.68 -27.76 -3.08
CA ASN A 171 -9.19 -28.95 -3.77
C ASN A 171 -10.71 -28.86 -3.90
N GLN A 172 -11.23 -29.22 -5.08
CA GLN A 172 -12.67 -29.29 -5.31
C GLN A 172 -13.21 -30.62 -4.76
N THR A 173 -14.19 -30.55 -3.87
CA THR A 173 -14.87 -31.68 -3.25
C THR A 173 -16.34 -31.74 -3.68
N PRO A 174 -17.06 -32.86 -3.51
CA PRO A 174 -18.48 -32.93 -3.84
C PRO A 174 -19.34 -31.91 -3.08
N SER A 175 -18.87 -31.43 -1.92
CA SER A 175 -19.54 -30.45 -1.07
C SER A 175 -19.12 -28.99 -1.34
N GLY A 176 -18.20 -28.75 -2.28
CA GLY A 176 -17.73 -27.41 -2.63
C GLY A 176 -16.22 -27.34 -2.85
N PHE A 177 -15.57 -26.34 -2.28
CA PHE A 177 -14.12 -26.20 -2.25
C PHE A 177 -13.63 -26.42 -0.83
N GLN A 178 -12.61 -27.25 -0.66
CA GLN A 178 -11.88 -27.37 0.59
C GLN A 178 -10.48 -26.82 0.38
N SER A 179 -10.03 -25.93 1.27
CA SER A 179 -8.66 -25.41 1.21
C SER A 179 -7.86 -25.90 2.41
N THR A 180 -6.60 -26.18 2.18
CA THR A 180 -5.58 -26.43 3.21
C THR A 180 -4.59 -25.27 3.19
N VAL A 181 -4.05 -24.93 4.35
CA VAL A 181 -2.99 -23.92 4.49
C VAL A 181 -1.76 -24.55 5.12
N LYS A 182 -0.58 -24.22 4.60
CA LYS A 182 0.74 -24.61 5.14
C LYS A 182 1.54 -23.36 5.42
N LEU A 183 2.34 -23.39 6.49
CA LEU A 183 3.14 -22.25 6.95
C LEU A 183 4.65 -22.57 6.99
N PRO A 184 5.32 -22.80 5.83
CA PRO A 184 6.75 -23.16 5.79
C PRO A 184 7.71 -22.18 6.47
N CYS A 185 7.26 -20.95 6.79
CA CYS A 185 8.06 -19.97 7.51
C CYS A 185 8.18 -20.24 9.03
N LEU A 186 7.35 -21.13 9.57
CA LEU A 186 7.40 -21.51 10.98
C LEU A 186 8.45 -22.61 11.22
N PRO A 187 9.17 -22.59 12.36
CA PRO A 187 10.23 -23.55 12.63
C PRO A 187 9.68 -24.91 13.08
N GLY A 188 10.41 -25.97 12.76
CA GLY A 188 10.11 -27.33 13.22
C GLY A 188 8.85 -27.91 12.60
N GLU A 189 8.13 -28.71 13.37
CA GLU A 189 6.92 -29.44 12.91
C GLU A 189 5.81 -28.48 12.44
N TRP A 190 5.80 -27.25 12.95
CA TRP A 190 4.87 -26.20 12.55
C TRP A 190 4.92 -25.82 11.08
N GLY A 191 6.10 -25.91 10.47
CA GLY A 191 6.27 -25.62 9.05
C GLY A 191 5.73 -26.73 8.14
N GLU A 192 5.65 -27.95 8.67
CA GLU A 192 5.18 -29.14 7.96
C GLU A 192 3.70 -29.42 8.21
N LEU A 193 3.11 -28.84 9.25
CA LEU A 193 1.68 -28.95 9.55
C LEU A 193 0.82 -28.30 8.46
N GLU A 194 -0.28 -28.99 8.15
CA GLU A 194 -1.28 -28.55 7.19
C GLU A 194 -2.64 -28.44 7.89
N TRP A 195 -3.27 -27.28 7.80
CA TRP A 195 -4.59 -27.04 8.41
C TRP A 195 -5.66 -27.02 7.32
N ALA A 196 -6.57 -27.99 7.36
CA ALA A 196 -7.68 -28.09 6.43
C ALA A 196 -8.91 -27.37 6.98
N GLY A 197 -9.40 -26.37 6.24
CA GLY A 197 -10.65 -25.68 6.58
C GLY A 197 -11.89 -26.50 6.26
N GLN A 198 -13.04 -26.06 6.81
CA GLN A 198 -14.35 -26.58 6.40
C GLN A 198 -14.63 -26.29 4.91
N PRO A 199 -15.26 -27.22 4.18
CA PRO A 199 -15.62 -27.01 2.78
C PRO A 199 -16.64 -25.89 2.63
N ALA A 200 -16.48 -25.07 1.60
CA ALA A 200 -17.34 -23.91 1.33
C ALA A 200 -17.73 -23.85 -0.16
N PRO A 201 -18.86 -23.21 -0.53
CA PRO A 201 -19.28 -23.13 -1.93
C PRO A 201 -18.35 -22.28 -2.79
N LYS A 202 -17.58 -21.36 -2.19
CA LYS A 202 -16.59 -20.53 -2.90
C LYS A 202 -15.18 -20.82 -2.40
N GLN A 203 -14.22 -20.91 -3.32
CA GLN A 203 -12.79 -21.07 -3.00
C GLN A 203 -12.29 -20.04 -1.98
N LYS A 204 -12.67 -18.77 -2.14
CA LYS A 204 -12.27 -17.69 -1.21
C LYS A 204 -12.75 -17.92 0.21
N GLU A 205 -13.95 -18.47 0.40
CA GLU A 205 -14.50 -18.77 1.73
C GLU A 205 -13.79 -19.99 2.33
N ALA A 206 -13.50 -21.00 1.52
CA ALA A 206 -12.72 -22.17 1.93
C ALA A 206 -11.31 -21.79 2.41
N GLU A 207 -10.64 -20.85 1.73
CA GLU A 207 -9.34 -20.30 2.17
C GLU A 207 -9.44 -19.57 3.52
N GLN A 208 -10.52 -18.82 3.76
CA GLN A 208 -10.72 -18.14 5.05
C GLN A 208 -10.95 -19.15 6.18
N ASN A 209 -11.71 -20.22 5.92
CA ASN A 209 -11.93 -21.30 6.87
C ASN A 209 -10.60 -22.01 7.22
N ALA A 210 -9.76 -22.30 6.23
CA ALA A 210 -8.44 -22.88 6.46
C ALA A 210 -7.55 -21.97 7.30
N ALA A 211 -7.57 -20.65 7.01
CA ALA A 211 -6.84 -19.66 7.80
C ALA A 211 -7.34 -19.56 9.24
N LYS A 212 -8.65 -19.70 9.46
CA LYS A 212 -9.27 -19.71 10.79
C LYS A 212 -8.79 -20.90 11.63
N GLU A 213 -8.84 -22.11 11.07
CA GLU A 213 -8.36 -23.33 11.74
C GLU A 213 -6.86 -23.22 12.10
N ALA A 214 -6.04 -22.69 11.18
CA ALA A 214 -4.62 -22.46 11.46
C ALA A 214 -4.40 -21.45 12.60
N MET A 215 -5.19 -20.38 12.65
CA MET A 215 -5.10 -19.39 13.74
C MET A 215 -5.47 -19.99 15.09
N GLU A 216 -6.57 -20.75 15.17
CA GLU A 216 -7.00 -21.41 16.42
C GLU A 216 -5.94 -22.40 16.93
N ALA A 217 -5.32 -23.17 16.03
CA ALA A 217 -4.23 -24.08 16.37
C ALA A 217 -2.96 -23.34 16.86
N LEU A 218 -2.64 -22.20 16.24
CA LEU A 218 -1.46 -21.41 16.61
C LEU A 218 -1.66 -20.62 17.90
N ASP A 219 -2.86 -20.13 18.18
CA ASP A 219 -3.12 -19.33 19.39
C ASP A 219 -2.89 -20.17 20.67
N GLY A 220 -3.29 -21.44 20.64
CA GLY A 220 -3.05 -22.38 21.74
C GLY A 220 -1.56 -22.70 21.99
N GLN A 221 -0.69 -22.50 21.01
CA GLN A 221 0.74 -22.82 21.13
C GLN A 221 1.65 -21.62 20.90
N LEU A 222 1.08 -20.41 20.87
CA LEU A 222 1.77 -19.17 20.54
C LEU A 222 2.96 -18.92 21.46
N GLU A 223 2.79 -19.19 22.75
CA GLU A 223 3.84 -19.03 23.76
C GLU A 223 4.99 -20.04 23.59
N ALA A 224 4.68 -21.28 23.22
CA ALA A 224 5.69 -22.30 22.93
C ALA A 224 6.52 -21.93 21.69
N ILE A 225 5.86 -21.44 20.63
CA ILE A 225 6.52 -21.00 19.39
C ILE A 225 7.40 -19.77 19.64
N LYS A 226 6.91 -18.80 20.42
CA LYS A 226 7.69 -17.60 20.81
C LYS A 226 8.97 -17.96 21.57
N LEU A 227 8.94 -19.01 22.39
CA LEU A 227 10.12 -19.48 23.13
C LEU A 227 11.12 -20.21 22.23
N LEU A 228 10.63 -20.96 21.24
CA LEU A 228 11.46 -21.70 20.29
C LEU A 228 12.13 -20.80 19.24
N LEU A 229 11.56 -19.64 18.94
CA LEU A 229 12.14 -18.69 18.00
C LEU A 229 13.26 -17.90 18.70
N PRO A 230 14.56 -18.18 18.41
CA PRO A 230 15.63 -17.42 19.00
C PRO A 230 15.48 -15.96 18.60
N ASN A 231 15.54 -15.05 19.59
CA ASN A 231 15.57 -13.62 19.36
C ASN A 231 16.76 -13.30 18.45
N ALA A 232 16.53 -13.21 17.14
CA ALA A 232 17.54 -13.03 16.09
C ALA A 232 18.23 -11.65 16.12
N LYS A 233 18.23 -10.96 17.27
CA LYS A 233 18.83 -9.63 17.44
C LYS A 233 20.35 -9.64 17.69
N LYS A 234 21.03 -10.80 17.79
CA LYS A 234 22.50 -10.83 17.96
C LYS A 234 23.21 -12.01 17.28
N ALA A 235 23.01 -12.20 15.97
CA ALA A 235 23.95 -12.97 15.16
C ALA A 235 24.13 -12.30 13.79
N ALA A 236 24.72 -11.11 13.81
CA ALA A 236 25.33 -10.52 12.62
C ALA A 236 26.81 -10.90 12.63
N THR A 237 27.15 -12.02 11.99
CA THR A 237 28.45 -12.18 11.29
C THR A 237 28.33 -13.25 10.22
N PRO A 238 29.04 -13.10 9.09
CA PRO A 238 28.68 -13.64 7.80
C PRO A 238 29.26 -15.04 7.59
N ALA A 239 28.52 -15.91 6.92
CA ALA A 239 29.08 -17.14 6.37
C ALA A 239 28.70 -17.24 4.89
N ALA A 240 29.74 -17.11 4.09
CA ALA A 240 29.73 -17.18 2.65
C ALA A 240 29.16 -18.50 2.13
N ALA A 241 28.45 -18.39 1.01
CA ALA A 241 28.43 -19.31 -0.12
C ALA A 241 28.76 -20.79 0.17
N ALA A 242 27.72 -21.59 0.41
CA ALA A 242 27.73 -23.01 0.08
C ALA A 242 26.53 -23.29 -0.84
N LYS A 243 26.82 -23.56 -2.11
CA LYS A 243 25.85 -24.00 -3.12
C LYS A 243 25.33 -25.40 -2.71
N PRO A 244 24.02 -25.65 -2.60
CA PRO A 244 23.54 -27.01 -2.47
C PRO A 244 23.63 -27.70 -3.84
N ALA A 245 24.40 -28.78 -3.86
CA ALA A 245 24.44 -29.75 -4.94
C ALA A 245 23.06 -30.38 -5.14
N VAL A 246 22.74 -30.61 -6.41
CA VAL A 246 21.55 -31.28 -6.91
C VAL A 246 21.45 -32.69 -6.30
N VAL A 247 20.45 -32.92 -5.45
CA VAL A 247 20.06 -34.28 -5.03
C VAL A 247 18.69 -34.60 -5.61
N ALA A 248 18.67 -35.76 -6.28
CA ALA A 248 17.61 -36.26 -7.12
C ALA A 248 16.28 -36.49 -6.40
N LYS A 249 15.20 -36.29 -7.16
CA LYS A 249 13.82 -36.67 -6.83
C LYS A 249 13.72 -38.16 -6.51
N PRO A 250 13.11 -38.58 -5.39
CA PRO A 250 12.45 -39.87 -5.31
C PRO A 250 11.02 -39.73 -5.86
N ALA A 251 10.73 -40.50 -6.91
CA ALA A 251 9.38 -40.67 -7.43
C ALA A 251 8.54 -41.45 -6.40
N VAL A 252 7.61 -40.76 -5.73
CA VAL A 252 6.62 -41.42 -4.86
C VAL A 252 5.43 -41.84 -5.72
N VAL A 253 5.33 -43.14 -5.92
CA VAL A 253 4.21 -43.84 -6.56
C VAL A 253 2.99 -43.75 -5.64
N VAL A 254 2.02 -42.93 -6.01
CA VAL A 254 0.69 -42.91 -5.37
C VAL A 254 -0.10 -44.12 -5.86
N LYS A 255 -0.35 -45.08 -4.97
CA LYS A 255 -1.32 -46.16 -5.17
C LYS A 255 -2.74 -45.64 -4.94
N PRO A 256 -3.72 -45.88 -5.83
CA PRO A 256 -5.12 -45.68 -5.50
C PRO A 256 -5.74 -47.03 -5.11
N ALA A 257 -6.29 -47.13 -3.88
CA ALA A 257 -7.23 -48.20 -3.54
C ALA A 257 -8.01 -47.83 -2.27
N VAL A 258 -9.15 -47.16 -2.43
CA VAL A 258 -10.24 -47.25 -1.45
C VAL A 258 -11.49 -47.68 -2.20
N VAL A 259 -11.78 -48.98 -2.09
CA VAL A 259 -13.00 -49.64 -2.57
C VAL A 259 -14.13 -49.27 -1.62
N VAL A 260 -15.09 -48.49 -2.09
CA VAL A 260 -16.36 -48.23 -1.38
C VAL A 260 -17.28 -49.43 -1.62
N LYS A 261 -17.63 -50.14 -0.54
CA LYS A 261 -18.64 -51.21 -0.54
C LYS A 261 -20.04 -50.61 -0.71
N PRO A 262 -20.92 -51.17 -1.56
CA PRO A 262 -22.33 -50.78 -1.58
C PRO A 262 -23.07 -51.39 -0.39
N ALA A 263 -23.83 -50.54 0.32
CA ALA A 263 -24.76 -50.96 1.37
C ALA A 263 -25.94 -51.71 0.74
N VAL A 264 -26.20 -52.90 1.27
CA VAL A 264 -27.32 -53.78 0.92
C VAL A 264 -28.62 -53.14 1.39
N VAL A 265 -29.53 -52.88 0.45
CA VAL A 265 -30.94 -52.55 0.73
C VAL A 265 -31.67 -53.86 0.98
N VAL A 266 -32.13 -54.06 2.21
CA VAL A 266 -33.05 -55.14 2.58
C VAL A 266 -34.47 -54.67 2.27
N LYS A 267 -35.22 -55.50 1.54
CA LYS A 267 -36.63 -55.33 1.20
C LYS A 267 -37.54 -55.57 2.40
#